data_AF-Q18IC8-F1
#
_entry.id   AF-Q18IC8-F1
#
_cell.length_a   1.000
_cell.length_b   1.000
_cell.length_c   1.000
_cell.angle_alpha   90.00
_cell.angle_beta   90.00
_cell.angle_gamma   90.00
#
_symmetry.space_group_name_H-M   'P 1'
#
loop_
_entity.id
_entity.type
_entity.pdbx_description
1 polymer ?
#
loop_
_entity_poly.entity_id
_entity_poly.type
_entity_poly.pdbx_seq_one_letter_code
_entity_poly.pdbx_strand_id
1 'polypeptide(L)'
;MSSDDPNTTRRRVLFGVGAGATVGLAGCLGNSDDGDAGTDTDTDTPTEEPTNTPTDEETPTEEPEGTANVRVAHLSPNAPNVDVYVDGSVVLEDVPFGAVSEYLEVPAGEREIEITAAGDADTSVFAGAVPVEADTDYTVAATGELGDMADQTFEPLVLEDDNSEPGSDTARIRAVHASPDAPTIDITTASNGDALFDAVEYGESGYVEVPAGEYTLEIRGDTDASDGDVVAEFDVSLAGGQVYTAFAAGYLSPDDEPGDTPFDLLVSQDTNGGMMSTSPGNVRVSHMSPNAPNVDVYVDESVVLEDVPFGTTSDYLELAAGDHTVEITAAGDPETSVFSGTVPVEADTDYTIVAAGELGDMVDQTFEPLILEDDNSSPGEDTARVRAVHVSPDAPAVDITASSTGDTLFNGVGFSGSGYTEVPANDYTLQIRGDTESNDGEVVADFDVSLNGGQVYTAFAAGYLSPDDEPQDVAFDLFVTQDTSEMSN
;
A
#
# COMPACT_ATOMS: atom_id res chain seq x y z
N MET A 1 52.42 44.99 1.60
CA MET A 1 51.11 45.67 1.68
C MET A 1 50.16 44.60 2.21
N SER A 2 50.02 44.51 3.54
CA SER A 2 49.01 45.22 4.36
C SER A 2 47.61 44.75 3.97
N SER A 3 46.75 44.23 4.86
CA SER A 3 46.53 44.57 6.27
C SER A 3 45.63 43.47 6.89
N ASP A 4 45.98 42.90 8.05
CA ASP A 4 45.60 43.28 9.43
C ASP A 4 44.47 42.40 10.01
N ASP A 5 44.87 41.53 10.95
CA ASP A 5 44.16 40.88 12.08
C ASP A 5 43.39 41.87 13.00
N PRO A 6 42.83 41.53 14.20
CA PRO A 6 42.17 40.32 14.75
C PRO A 6 40.89 40.67 15.58
N ASN A 7 40.10 39.69 16.09
CA ASN A 7 39.71 39.68 17.52
C ASN A 7 38.95 38.43 18.02
N THR A 8 39.40 38.00 19.20
CA THR A 8 38.92 37.05 20.22
C THR A 8 37.41 37.14 20.56
N THR A 9 36.78 36.07 21.10
CA THR A 9 36.65 35.87 22.58
C THR A 9 36.10 34.48 22.96
N ARG A 10 36.74 33.84 23.94
CA ARG A 10 36.24 32.69 24.72
C ARG A 10 35.26 33.15 25.80
N ARG A 11 34.20 32.38 26.11
CA ARG A 11 33.75 32.16 27.51
C ARG A 11 32.84 30.93 27.70
N ARG A 12 33.21 30.15 28.71
CA ARG A 12 32.51 29.06 29.41
C ARG A 12 31.48 29.64 30.40
N VAL A 13 30.70 28.74 31.05
CA VAL A 13 29.97 28.84 32.36
C VAL A 13 28.43 28.98 32.19
N LEU A 14 27.49 28.27 32.85
CA LEU A 14 27.43 27.36 34.02
C LEU A 14 26.15 26.47 33.93
N PHE A 15 26.17 25.27 34.52
CA PHE A 15 24.97 24.49 34.90
C PHE A 15 24.31 25.07 36.16
N GLY A 16 22.97 25.03 36.25
CA GLY A 16 22.21 25.46 37.42
C GLY A 16 20.98 24.58 37.67
N VAL A 17 21.09 23.69 38.66
CA VAL A 17 20.03 22.91 39.30
C VAL A 17 19.17 23.82 40.19
N GLY A 18 17.85 23.59 40.23
CA GLY A 18 16.96 24.24 41.20
C GLY A 18 15.66 23.46 41.42
N ALA A 19 15.52 22.90 42.62
CA ALA A 19 14.40 22.08 43.08
C ALA A 19 13.28 22.91 43.75
N GLY A 20 12.04 22.43 43.61
CA GLY A 20 11.02 22.24 44.66
C GLY A 20 10.51 23.42 45.50
N ALA A 21 9.17 23.61 45.52
CA ALA A 21 8.45 24.15 46.68
C ALA A 21 7.04 23.57 46.78
N THR A 22 6.71 23.14 48.00
CA THR A 22 5.51 22.43 48.47
C THR A 22 4.34 23.35 48.82
N VAL A 23 3.12 22.82 48.65
CA VAL A 23 1.82 23.40 49.05
C VAL A 23 1.66 23.47 50.58
N GLY A 24 1.10 24.57 51.08
CA GLY A 24 0.70 24.74 52.48
C GLY A 24 -0.82 24.94 52.61
N LEU A 25 -1.47 24.05 53.37
CA LEU A 25 -2.87 24.10 53.79
C LEU A 25 -2.92 24.25 55.31
N ALA A 26 -3.60 25.27 55.84
CA ALA A 26 -4.11 25.30 57.22
C ALA A 26 -5.13 26.43 57.43
N GLY A 27 -6.32 26.06 57.92
CA GLY A 27 -7.33 26.97 58.47
C GLY A 27 -8.30 26.16 59.34
N CYS A 28 -8.42 26.53 60.61
CA CYS A 28 -8.94 25.70 61.69
C CYS A 28 -9.94 26.52 62.55
N LEU A 29 -10.81 25.81 63.29
CA LEU A 29 -11.47 26.13 64.59
C LEU A 29 -12.98 26.41 64.61
N GLY A 30 -13.64 25.75 65.57
CA GLY A 30 -15.04 25.94 65.99
C GLY A 30 -15.23 26.01 67.52
N ASN A 31 -16.48 25.81 67.97
CA ASN A 31 -17.05 25.72 69.35
C ASN A 31 -17.35 27.08 70.06
N SER A 32 -18.40 27.36 70.85
CA SER A 32 -19.49 26.64 71.59
C SER A 32 -20.65 27.64 71.87
N ASP A 33 -21.94 27.28 71.82
CA ASP A 33 -22.89 26.84 72.90
C ASP A 33 -23.09 27.79 74.12
N ASP A 34 -24.34 28.21 74.36
CA ASP A 34 -25.01 28.39 75.67
C ASP A 34 -26.48 28.87 75.47
N GLY A 35 -27.43 28.27 76.21
CA GLY A 35 -28.89 28.46 76.07
C GLY A 35 -29.61 29.27 77.15
N ASP A 36 -30.95 29.27 77.13
CA ASP A 36 -31.92 29.19 78.26
C ASP A 36 -33.35 29.64 77.84
N ALA A 37 -34.35 29.18 78.60
CA ALA A 37 -35.75 28.95 78.25
C ALA A 37 -36.76 30.10 78.52
N GLY A 38 -37.95 30.00 77.91
CA GLY A 38 -39.12 30.84 78.23
C GLY A 38 -40.42 30.55 77.46
N THR A 39 -41.16 29.52 77.87
CA THR A 39 -42.64 29.31 77.92
C THR A 39 -43.63 29.88 76.87
N ASP A 40 -44.31 28.93 76.19
CA ASP A 40 -45.73 28.77 75.80
C ASP A 40 -46.59 29.95 75.31
N THR A 41 -47.02 29.84 74.05
CA THR A 41 -48.43 29.95 73.64
C THR A 41 -48.68 29.15 72.36
N ASP A 42 -49.60 28.18 72.43
CA ASP A 42 -50.16 27.39 71.32
C ASP A 42 -50.80 28.28 70.23
N THR A 43 -50.69 27.87 68.95
CA THR A 43 -51.80 27.64 68.00
C THR A 43 -51.26 27.14 66.64
N ASP A 44 -51.83 26.04 66.15
CA ASP A 44 -51.56 25.26 64.93
C ASP A 44 -51.35 26.03 63.61
N THR A 45 -50.44 25.57 62.73
CA THR A 45 -50.44 25.66 61.24
C THR A 45 -49.27 24.81 60.68
N PRO A 46 -49.38 24.11 59.53
CA PRO A 46 -48.59 22.90 59.24
C PRO A 46 -47.16 23.17 58.79
N THR A 47 -46.32 22.14 58.99
CA THR A 47 -44.93 22.04 58.52
C THR A 47 -44.81 22.29 57.02
N GLU A 48 -44.19 23.41 56.65
CA GLU A 48 -43.58 23.63 55.34
C GLU A 48 -42.10 23.26 55.45
N GLU A 49 -41.68 22.23 54.72
CA GLU A 49 -40.27 21.85 54.58
C GLU A 49 -39.48 22.95 53.85
N PRO A 50 -38.18 23.14 54.17
CA PRO A 50 -37.36 24.12 53.48
C PRO A 50 -37.24 23.78 51.99
N THR A 51 -37.56 24.76 51.15
CA THR A 51 -37.40 24.69 49.69
C THR A 51 -35.93 24.48 49.34
N ASN A 52 -35.59 23.30 48.82
CA ASN A 52 -34.30 23.07 48.19
C ASN A 52 -34.24 23.87 46.88
N THR A 53 -33.20 24.68 46.73
CA THR A 53 -32.81 25.26 45.43
C THR A 53 -32.60 24.11 44.46
N PRO A 54 -33.20 24.12 43.25
CA PRO A 54 -32.89 23.10 42.26
C PRO A 54 -31.43 23.28 41.86
N THR A 55 -30.60 22.31 42.21
CA THR A 55 -29.34 22.06 41.53
C THR A 55 -29.72 21.68 40.11
N ASP A 56 -29.21 22.41 39.12
CA ASP A 56 -29.32 22.01 37.71
C ASP A 56 -28.75 20.59 37.61
N GLU A 57 -29.65 19.63 37.41
CA GLU A 57 -29.31 18.26 37.08
C GLU A 57 -28.75 18.33 35.67
N GLU A 58 -27.42 18.25 35.53
CA GLU A 58 -26.81 18.06 34.23
C GLU A 58 -27.38 16.75 33.68
N THR A 59 -28.28 16.88 32.70
CA THR A 59 -28.77 15.76 31.90
C THR A 59 -27.54 14.97 31.45
N PRO A 60 -27.43 13.67 31.75
CA PRO A 60 -26.36 12.86 31.19
C PRO A 60 -26.42 12.99 29.67
N THR A 61 -25.33 13.45 29.05
CA THR A 61 -25.16 13.32 27.61
C THR A 61 -25.22 11.82 27.32
N GLU A 62 -26.29 11.36 26.68
CA GLU A 62 -26.36 9.98 26.21
C GLU A 62 -25.19 9.79 25.24
N GLU A 63 -24.28 8.86 25.56
CA GLU A 63 -23.30 8.42 24.57
C GLU A 63 -24.09 7.80 23.40
N PRO A 64 -23.83 8.23 22.15
CA PRO A 64 -24.45 7.61 21.00
C PRO A 64 -24.15 6.10 21.01
N GLU A 65 -25.21 5.30 21.08
CA GLU A 65 -25.11 3.84 21.08
C GLU A 65 -24.98 3.36 19.62
N GLY A 66 -23.92 2.61 19.31
CA GLY A 66 -23.68 2.02 17.99
C GLY A 66 -22.30 2.37 17.41
N THR A 67 -22.01 1.81 16.24
CA THR A 67 -20.78 2.06 15.48
C THR A 67 -21.14 2.62 14.10
N ALA A 68 -20.20 3.37 13.52
CA ALA A 68 -20.22 3.84 12.15
C ALA A 68 -18.99 3.28 11.43
N ASN A 69 -19.00 3.24 10.10
CA ASN A 69 -17.83 2.87 9.32
C ASN A 69 -17.26 4.13 8.67
N VAL A 70 -15.97 4.37 8.82
CA VAL A 70 -15.28 5.54 8.26
C VAL A 70 -14.07 5.08 7.48
N ARG A 71 -13.94 5.50 6.23
CA ARG A 71 -12.69 5.41 5.46
C ARG A 71 -12.15 6.78 5.12
N VAL A 72 -10.88 6.84 4.76
CA VAL A 72 -10.19 8.08 4.40
C VAL A 72 -9.67 7.98 2.99
N ALA A 73 -9.84 9.05 2.21
CA ALA A 73 -9.24 9.18 0.88
C ALA A 73 -8.25 10.34 0.88
N HIS A 74 -6.99 10.12 0.54
CA HIS A 74 -6.02 11.21 0.44
C HIS A 74 -6.00 11.77 -0.99
N LEU A 75 -6.59 12.96 -1.19
CA LEU A 75 -6.78 13.59 -2.50
C LEU A 75 -6.19 15.00 -2.59
N SER A 76 -5.28 15.36 -1.69
CA SER A 76 -4.62 16.68 -1.68
C SER A 76 -3.31 16.58 -2.45
N PRO A 77 -3.22 17.17 -3.66
CA PRO A 77 -2.14 16.87 -4.61
C PRO A 77 -0.79 17.51 -4.27
N ASN A 78 -0.70 18.39 -3.27
CA ASN A 78 0.57 18.97 -2.82
C ASN A 78 0.89 18.68 -1.35
N ALA A 79 0.07 17.87 -0.68
CA ALA A 79 0.39 17.40 0.64
C ALA A 79 1.41 16.25 0.55
N PRO A 80 2.32 16.13 1.52
CA PRO A 80 3.12 14.90 1.67
C PRO A 80 2.21 13.74 2.07
N ASN A 81 2.77 12.53 2.15
CA ASN A 81 2.09 11.42 2.82
C ASN A 81 1.61 11.85 4.22
N VAL A 82 0.48 11.31 4.65
CA VAL A 82 -0.17 11.72 5.89
C VAL A 82 -0.39 10.57 6.86
N ASP A 83 -0.33 10.89 8.15
CA ASP A 83 -0.86 10.03 9.21
C ASP A 83 -2.26 10.53 9.59
N VAL A 84 -3.18 9.61 9.87
CA VAL A 84 -4.55 9.93 10.28
C VAL A 84 -4.80 9.41 11.68
N TYR A 85 -5.35 10.28 12.52
CA TYR A 85 -5.70 10.01 13.90
C TYR A 85 -7.22 10.14 14.08
N VAL A 86 -7.79 9.21 14.84
CA VAL A 86 -9.18 9.26 15.32
C VAL A 86 -9.16 9.22 16.83
N ASP A 87 -9.78 10.22 17.47
CA ASP A 87 -9.81 10.41 18.92
C ASP A 87 -8.40 10.32 19.56
N GLY A 88 -7.40 10.86 18.85
CA GLY A 88 -5.98 10.90 19.26
C GLY A 88 -5.20 9.58 19.10
N SER A 89 -5.79 8.54 18.51
CA SER A 89 -5.10 7.29 18.16
C SER A 89 -4.80 7.26 16.67
N VAL A 90 -3.57 6.92 16.27
CA VAL A 90 -3.24 6.75 14.85
C VAL A 90 -3.98 5.52 14.32
N VAL A 91 -4.64 5.68 13.18
CA VAL A 91 -5.43 4.63 12.52
C VAL A 91 -4.92 4.31 11.12
N LEU A 92 -4.23 5.26 10.48
CA LEU A 92 -3.54 5.09 9.21
C LEU A 92 -2.21 5.83 9.32
N GLU A 93 -1.14 5.23 8.81
CA GLU A 93 0.20 5.81 8.79
C GLU A 93 0.71 5.84 7.35
N ASP A 94 1.49 6.87 7.02
CA ASP A 94 2.19 7.03 5.74
C ASP A 94 1.28 6.87 4.50
N VAL A 95 0.06 7.43 4.57
CA VAL A 95 -0.93 7.35 3.49
C VAL A 95 -0.48 8.24 2.33
N PRO A 96 -0.19 7.72 1.13
CA PRO A 96 0.20 8.53 -0.01
C PRO A 96 -1.01 9.17 -0.72
N PHE A 97 -0.75 10.16 -1.57
CA PHE A 97 -1.76 10.70 -2.47
C PHE A 97 -2.40 9.58 -3.30
N GLY A 98 -3.72 9.65 -3.44
CA GLY A 98 -4.54 8.72 -4.21
C GLY A 98 -4.97 7.46 -3.46
N ALA A 99 -4.42 7.22 -2.27
CA ALA A 99 -4.85 6.10 -1.44
C ALA A 99 -6.26 6.33 -0.86
N VAL A 100 -7.08 5.27 -0.89
CA VAL A 100 -8.36 5.19 -0.19
C VAL A 100 -8.27 4.02 0.78
N SER A 101 -8.45 4.31 2.06
CA SER A 101 -8.35 3.30 3.11
C SER A 101 -9.54 2.36 3.09
N GLU A 102 -9.39 1.31 3.89
CA GLU A 102 -10.51 0.53 4.37
C GLU A 102 -11.49 1.32 5.20
N TYR A 103 -12.71 0.80 5.28
CA TYR A 103 -13.67 1.22 6.29
C TYR A 103 -13.23 0.74 7.68
N LEU A 104 -13.01 1.69 8.57
CA LEU A 104 -12.76 1.48 9.98
C LEU A 104 -14.05 1.61 10.77
N GLU A 105 -14.36 0.61 11.58
CA GLU A 105 -15.45 0.70 12.54
C GLU A 105 -15.06 1.65 13.69
N VAL A 106 -15.81 2.72 13.87
CA VAL A 106 -15.63 3.72 14.94
C VAL A 106 -16.91 3.85 15.76
N PRO A 107 -16.84 4.24 17.05
CA PRO A 107 -18.04 4.58 17.80
C PRO A 107 -18.80 5.72 17.11
N ALA A 108 -20.13 5.61 17.05
CA ALA A 108 -20.97 6.69 16.54
C ALA A 108 -20.80 7.97 17.38
N GLY A 109 -21.15 9.14 16.83
CA GLY A 109 -21.04 10.44 17.48
C GLY A 109 -20.01 11.38 16.87
N GLU A 110 -19.71 12.48 17.55
CA GLU A 110 -18.60 13.37 17.15
C GLU A 110 -17.27 12.67 17.40
N ARG A 111 -16.49 12.43 16.34
CA ARG A 111 -15.13 11.89 16.38
C ARG A 111 -14.13 13.01 16.10
N GLU A 112 -13.06 13.10 16.87
CA GLU A 112 -11.98 14.04 16.58
C GLU A 112 -11.05 13.41 15.54
N ILE A 113 -11.01 13.98 14.33
CA ILE A 113 -10.10 13.56 13.27
C ILE A 113 -8.97 14.57 13.20
N GLU A 114 -7.74 14.06 13.22
CA GLU A 114 -6.53 14.83 12.99
C GLU A 114 -5.73 14.19 11.85
N ILE A 115 -5.21 15.01 10.95
CA ILE A 115 -4.37 14.61 9.83
C ILE A 115 -3.05 15.37 9.97
N THR A 116 -1.95 14.64 9.98
CA THR A 116 -0.59 15.21 10.09
C THR A 116 0.27 14.76 8.92
N ALA A 117 1.39 15.46 8.68
CA ALA A 117 2.43 14.90 7.81
C ALA A 117 2.95 13.57 8.40
N ALA A 118 3.22 12.59 7.54
CA ALA A 118 3.67 11.27 7.94
C ALA A 118 4.97 11.34 8.75
N GLY A 119 4.98 10.68 9.91
CA GLY A 119 6.14 10.66 10.81
C GLY A 119 6.45 11.98 11.52
N ASP A 120 5.61 13.03 11.35
CA ASP A 120 5.73 14.33 12.02
C ASP A 120 4.39 14.81 12.57
N ALA A 121 4.01 14.26 13.73
CA ALA A 121 2.78 14.60 14.45
C ALA A 121 2.68 16.08 14.89
N ASP A 122 3.79 16.85 14.89
CA ASP A 122 3.75 18.29 15.20
C ASP A 122 3.29 19.12 13.98
N THR A 123 3.29 18.53 12.77
CA THR A 123 2.85 19.16 11.52
C THR A 123 1.42 18.72 11.18
N SER A 124 0.47 19.22 11.98
CA SER A 124 -0.98 19.04 11.74
C SER A 124 -1.43 19.88 10.54
N VAL A 125 -2.04 19.22 9.55
CA VAL A 125 -2.66 19.87 8.39
C VAL A 125 -4.16 20.09 8.60
N PHE A 126 -4.79 19.28 9.45
CA PHE A 126 -6.16 19.45 9.89
C PHE A 126 -6.40 18.82 11.26
N ALA A 127 -7.25 19.44 12.07
CA ALA A 127 -7.83 18.86 13.28
C ALA A 127 -9.25 19.38 13.45
N GLY A 128 -10.22 18.48 13.59
CA GLY A 128 -11.63 18.86 13.69
C GLY A 128 -12.56 17.72 14.11
N ALA A 129 -13.76 18.08 14.56
CA ALA A 129 -14.80 17.12 14.89
C ALA A 129 -15.61 16.75 13.64
N VAL A 130 -15.75 15.45 13.40
CA VAL A 130 -16.59 14.88 12.33
C VAL A 130 -17.74 14.10 12.99
N PRO A 131 -19.01 14.49 12.74
CA PRO A 131 -20.15 13.75 13.24
C PRO A 131 -20.39 12.51 12.37
N VAL A 132 -20.46 11.34 12.98
CA VAL A 132 -20.83 10.09 12.31
C VAL A 132 -22.05 9.46 12.98
N GLU A 133 -23.02 9.01 12.18
CA GLU A 133 -24.22 8.34 12.68
C GLU A 133 -24.02 6.82 12.72
N ALA A 134 -24.69 6.16 13.67
CA ALA A 134 -24.62 4.71 13.79
C ALA A 134 -25.22 4.01 12.56
N ASP A 135 -24.65 2.86 12.20
CA ASP A 135 -25.02 2.04 11.05
C ASP A 135 -24.90 2.77 9.68
N THR A 136 -24.03 3.78 9.60
CA THR A 136 -23.76 4.57 8.39
C THR A 136 -22.28 4.47 7.99
N ASP A 137 -22.04 4.44 6.67
CA ASP A 137 -20.72 4.41 6.06
C ASP A 137 -20.34 5.83 5.60
N TYR A 138 -19.09 6.24 5.86
CA TYR A 138 -18.58 7.57 5.50
C TYR A 138 -17.21 7.49 4.83
N THR A 139 -17.01 8.36 3.84
CA THR A 139 -15.69 8.68 3.28
C THR A 139 -15.28 10.07 3.74
N VAL A 140 -14.13 10.18 4.40
CA VAL A 140 -13.48 11.45 4.72
C VAL A 140 -12.35 11.68 3.72
N ALA A 141 -12.60 12.48 2.69
CA ALA A 141 -11.64 12.78 1.65
C ALA A 141 -10.83 14.03 1.99
N ALA A 142 -9.52 13.90 2.18
CA ALA A 142 -8.61 15.03 2.34
C ALA A 142 -8.40 15.72 0.98
N THR A 143 -9.12 16.82 0.74
CA THR A 143 -9.13 17.55 -0.54
C THR A 143 -8.48 18.92 -0.42
N GLY A 144 -8.13 19.52 -1.56
CA GLY A 144 -7.56 20.87 -1.63
C GLY A 144 -6.06 20.86 -1.42
N GLU A 145 -5.48 22.02 -1.13
CA GLU A 145 -4.04 22.24 -1.18
C GLU A 145 -3.52 22.94 0.07
N LEU A 146 -2.28 22.62 0.42
CA LEU A 146 -1.54 23.27 1.49
C LEU A 146 -0.86 24.56 0.98
N GLY A 147 -0.86 25.60 1.82
CA GLY A 147 -0.11 26.83 1.60
C GLY A 147 -0.94 28.04 1.12
N ASP A 148 -0.31 29.22 1.14
CA ASP A 148 -0.98 30.51 0.92
C ASP A 148 -1.37 30.80 -0.55
N MET A 149 -0.95 29.93 -1.48
CA MET A 149 -1.19 30.08 -2.93
C MET A 149 -2.14 29.02 -3.49
N ALA A 150 -2.81 28.27 -2.61
CA ALA A 150 -3.81 27.27 -2.98
C ALA A 150 -4.96 27.90 -3.79
N ASP A 151 -5.32 27.26 -4.89
CA ASP A 151 -6.58 27.56 -5.60
C ASP A 151 -7.75 27.11 -4.73
N GLN A 152 -7.65 25.90 -4.17
CA GLN A 152 -8.62 25.36 -3.20
C GLN A 152 -7.88 25.04 -1.90
N THR A 153 -8.21 25.74 -0.80
CA THR A 153 -7.57 25.49 0.49
C THR A 153 -7.89 24.09 1.01
N PHE A 154 -6.90 23.42 1.61
CA PHE A 154 -7.07 22.11 2.22
C PHE A 154 -8.27 22.07 3.17
N GLU A 155 -9.21 21.16 2.90
CA GLU A 155 -10.38 20.89 3.73
C GLU A 155 -10.83 19.44 3.52
N PRO A 156 -11.09 18.67 4.60
CA PRO A 156 -11.70 17.36 4.48
C PRO A 156 -13.15 17.45 4.00
N LEU A 157 -13.44 16.76 2.90
CA LEU A 157 -14.79 16.54 2.40
C LEU A 157 -15.36 15.27 3.03
N VAL A 158 -16.42 15.41 3.83
CA VAL A 158 -17.11 14.28 4.46
C VAL A 158 -18.30 13.88 3.61
N LEU A 159 -18.29 12.63 3.13
CA LEU A 159 -19.33 12.05 2.28
C LEU A 159 -20.01 10.89 3.00
N GLU A 160 -21.33 10.85 2.94
CA GLU A 160 -22.13 9.69 3.34
C GLU A 160 -22.16 8.70 2.15
N ASP A 161 -21.83 7.44 2.42
CA ASP A 161 -21.67 6.41 1.40
C ASP A 161 -22.93 5.56 1.26
N ASP A 162 -23.47 5.43 0.04
CA ASP A 162 -24.56 4.50 -0.27
C ASP A 162 -23.99 3.19 -0.83
N ASN A 163 -23.55 2.33 0.09
CA ASN A 163 -22.99 1.00 -0.21
C ASN A 163 -24.06 -0.08 -0.39
N SER A 164 -25.34 0.30 -0.55
CA SER A 164 -26.39 -0.69 -0.78
C SER A 164 -26.19 -1.42 -2.12
N GLU A 165 -26.27 -2.76 -2.09
CA GLU A 165 -25.99 -3.61 -3.27
C GLU A 165 -26.91 -3.25 -4.46
N PRO A 166 -26.37 -2.83 -5.62
CA PRO A 166 -27.17 -2.67 -6.84
C PRO A 166 -27.57 -4.03 -7.42
N GLY A 167 -28.37 -4.03 -8.50
CA GLY A 167 -28.75 -5.29 -9.17
C GLY A 167 -27.53 -6.03 -9.75
N SER A 168 -27.58 -7.36 -9.86
CA SER A 168 -26.46 -8.18 -10.36
C SER A 168 -25.97 -7.85 -11.78
N ASP A 169 -26.79 -7.15 -12.57
CA ASP A 169 -26.50 -6.76 -13.95
C ASP A 169 -26.09 -5.26 -14.05
N THR A 170 -26.00 -4.57 -12.92
CA THR A 170 -25.73 -3.13 -12.82
C THR A 170 -24.68 -2.84 -11.74
N ALA A 171 -23.85 -1.84 -11.98
CA ALA A 171 -22.98 -1.26 -10.97
C ALA A 171 -23.52 0.10 -10.55
N ARG A 172 -23.22 0.53 -9.31
CA ARG A 172 -23.43 1.91 -8.88
C ARG A 172 -22.07 2.61 -8.83
N ILE A 173 -22.00 3.82 -9.35
CA ILE A 173 -20.79 4.64 -9.32
C ILE A 173 -21.12 6.02 -8.75
N ARG A 174 -20.29 6.53 -7.85
CA ARG A 174 -20.26 7.92 -7.42
C ARG A 174 -19.15 8.65 -8.13
N ALA A 175 -19.42 9.87 -8.61
CA ALA A 175 -18.36 10.79 -8.99
C ALA A 175 -18.11 11.78 -7.85
N VAL A 176 -16.85 12.15 -7.62
CA VAL A 176 -16.42 13.22 -6.72
C VAL A 176 -15.40 14.07 -7.44
N HIS A 177 -15.59 15.39 -7.49
CA HIS A 177 -14.59 16.29 -8.04
C HIS A 177 -13.67 16.82 -6.93
N ALA A 178 -12.41 16.41 -6.96
CA ALA A 178 -11.38 16.76 -5.95
C ALA A 178 -10.15 17.49 -6.54
N SER A 179 -10.06 17.65 -7.87
CA SER A 179 -8.99 18.41 -8.54
C SER A 179 -9.12 19.91 -8.24
N PRO A 180 -8.12 20.55 -7.60
CA PRO A 180 -8.27 21.93 -7.11
C PRO A 180 -8.22 23.00 -8.21
N ASP A 181 -7.53 22.75 -9.33
CA ASP A 181 -7.33 23.71 -10.43
C ASP A 181 -8.29 23.46 -11.61
N ALA A 182 -8.94 22.30 -11.65
CA ALA A 182 -9.93 22.01 -12.68
C ALA A 182 -11.24 22.78 -12.45
N PRO A 183 -11.82 23.39 -13.50
CA PRO A 183 -13.18 23.93 -13.45
C PRO A 183 -14.20 22.79 -13.37
N THR A 184 -15.50 23.13 -13.22
CA THR A 184 -16.61 22.17 -13.31
C THR A 184 -16.45 21.20 -14.49
N ILE A 185 -16.64 19.91 -14.22
CA ILE A 185 -16.45 18.83 -15.20
C ILE A 185 -17.74 18.09 -15.52
N ASP A 186 -17.77 17.53 -16.73
CA ASP A 186 -18.69 16.46 -17.12
C ASP A 186 -17.93 15.15 -17.24
N ILE A 187 -18.63 14.04 -16.95
CA ILE A 187 -18.11 12.68 -17.14
C ILE A 187 -19.04 11.96 -18.12
N THR A 188 -18.54 11.69 -19.32
CA THR A 188 -19.30 11.04 -20.40
C THR A 188 -18.71 9.68 -20.74
N THR A 189 -19.49 8.80 -21.39
CA THR A 189 -18.90 7.55 -21.95
C THR A 189 -18.47 7.76 -23.40
N ALA A 190 -17.25 7.37 -23.76
CA ALA A 190 -16.71 7.52 -25.12
C ALA A 190 -17.52 6.74 -26.17
N SER A 191 -18.21 5.67 -25.74
CA SER A 191 -18.93 4.76 -26.63
C SER A 191 -20.11 5.42 -27.36
N ASN A 192 -20.79 6.37 -26.70
CA ASN A 192 -22.02 7.01 -27.18
C ASN A 192 -22.07 8.52 -26.91
N GLY A 193 -21.18 9.08 -26.09
CA GLY A 193 -21.17 10.47 -25.64
C GLY A 193 -22.25 10.80 -24.60
N ASP A 194 -22.90 9.80 -24.00
CA ASP A 194 -23.90 10.03 -22.97
C ASP A 194 -23.21 10.49 -21.67
N ALA A 195 -23.70 11.56 -21.06
CA ALA A 195 -23.25 12.02 -19.75
C ALA A 195 -23.73 11.07 -18.65
N LEU A 196 -22.78 10.56 -17.88
CA LEU A 196 -23.05 9.89 -16.61
C LEU A 196 -23.22 10.92 -15.50
N PHE A 197 -22.36 11.94 -15.50
CA PHE A 197 -22.41 13.07 -14.56
C PHE A 197 -22.27 14.37 -15.34
N ASP A 198 -23.10 15.35 -14.98
CA ASP A 198 -23.22 16.65 -15.65
C ASP A 198 -23.01 17.75 -14.61
N ALA A 199 -22.17 18.72 -14.95
CA ALA A 199 -21.84 19.88 -14.12
C ALA A 199 -21.40 19.52 -12.68
N VAL A 200 -20.43 18.60 -12.53
CA VAL A 200 -19.86 18.27 -11.22
C VAL A 200 -18.93 19.40 -10.79
N GLU A 201 -19.33 20.20 -9.80
CA GLU A 201 -18.49 21.27 -9.23
C GLU A 201 -17.47 20.69 -8.23
N TYR A 202 -16.39 21.42 -7.94
CA TYR A 202 -15.43 21.01 -6.92
C TYR A 202 -16.10 20.72 -5.57
N GLY A 203 -15.79 19.57 -4.97
CA GLY A 203 -16.36 19.11 -3.71
C GLY A 203 -17.77 18.50 -3.82
N GLU A 204 -18.41 18.56 -5.00
CA GLU A 204 -19.69 17.91 -5.22
C GLU A 204 -19.52 16.42 -5.49
N SER A 205 -20.58 15.66 -5.18
CA SER A 205 -20.65 14.24 -5.46
C SER A 205 -22.06 13.78 -5.82
N GLY A 206 -22.16 12.68 -6.55
CA GLY A 206 -23.45 12.09 -6.90
C GLY A 206 -23.32 10.67 -7.41
N TYR A 207 -24.39 9.88 -7.28
CA TYR A 207 -24.45 8.48 -7.70
C TYR A 207 -25.27 8.27 -8.98
N VAL A 208 -24.82 7.35 -9.83
CA VAL A 208 -25.58 6.78 -10.95
C VAL A 208 -25.44 5.26 -10.96
N GLU A 209 -26.51 4.56 -11.33
CA GLU A 209 -26.46 3.13 -11.64
C GLU A 209 -26.31 2.93 -13.16
N VAL A 210 -25.33 2.12 -13.55
CA VAL A 210 -25.00 1.81 -14.95
C VAL A 210 -25.01 0.30 -15.17
N PRO A 211 -25.20 -0.20 -16.41
CA PRO A 211 -24.99 -1.61 -16.72
C PRO A 211 -23.58 -2.09 -16.32
N ALA A 212 -23.44 -3.34 -15.89
CA ALA A 212 -22.11 -3.90 -15.66
C ALA A 212 -21.32 -4.02 -16.97
N GLY A 213 -20.02 -3.73 -16.93
CA GLY A 213 -19.11 -3.86 -18.07
C GLY A 213 -17.94 -2.88 -18.08
N GLU A 214 -17.24 -2.86 -19.22
CA GLU A 214 -16.12 -1.98 -19.49
C GLU A 214 -16.60 -0.64 -20.04
N TYR A 215 -16.06 0.45 -19.51
CA TYR A 215 -16.34 1.82 -19.93
C TYR A 215 -15.04 2.56 -20.20
N THR A 216 -15.01 3.33 -21.27
CA THR A 216 -14.04 4.42 -21.41
C THR A 216 -14.78 5.70 -21.01
N LEU A 217 -14.40 6.28 -19.89
CA LEU A 217 -14.94 7.55 -19.37
C LEU A 217 -14.10 8.71 -19.90
N GLU A 218 -14.75 9.71 -20.45
CA GLU A 218 -14.14 10.96 -20.88
C GLU A 218 -14.46 12.04 -19.86
N ILE A 219 -13.42 12.72 -19.38
CA ILE A 219 -13.56 13.93 -18.57
C ILE A 219 -13.55 15.12 -19.51
N ARG A 220 -14.57 15.97 -19.39
CA ARG A 220 -14.78 17.14 -20.25
C ARG A 220 -14.96 18.38 -19.39
N GLY A 221 -14.61 19.54 -19.92
CA GLY A 221 -15.06 20.81 -19.33
C GLY A 221 -16.56 20.98 -19.50
N ASP A 222 -17.24 21.45 -18.44
CA ASP A 222 -18.70 21.61 -18.38
C ASP A 222 -19.28 22.44 -19.54
N THR A 223 -20.30 21.90 -20.21
CA THR A 223 -21.18 22.63 -21.13
C THR A 223 -22.64 22.22 -20.94
N ASP A 224 -23.59 23.10 -21.31
CA ASP A 224 -25.05 22.79 -21.28
C ASP A 224 -25.46 21.49 -22.04
N ALA A 225 -24.58 20.94 -22.87
CA ALA A 225 -24.81 19.74 -23.67
C ALA A 225 -23.83 18.59 -23.38
N SER A 226 -22.96 18.75 -22.37
CA SER A 226 -21.88 17.85 -21.98
C SER A 226 -20.97 17.44 -23.15
N ASP A 227 -20.74 18.37 -24.08
CA ASP A 227 -20.00 18.18 -25.33
C ASP A 227 -18.70 19.01 -25.41
N GLY A 228 -18.22 19.46 -24.25
CA GLY A 228 -16.93 20.14 -24.12
C GLY A 228 -15.75 19.31 -24.62
N ASP A 229 -14.59 19.97 -24.75
CA ASP A 229 -13.35 19.29 -25.15
C ASP A 229 -12.99 18.21 -24.12
N VAL A 230 -12.60 17.02 -24.60
CA VAL A 230 -12.08 15.94 -23.75
C VAL A 230 -10.71 16.36 -23.24
N VAL A 231 -10.56 16.39 -21.92
CA VAL A 231 -9.29 16.73 -21.25
C VAL A 231 -8.56 15.50 -20.73
N ALA A 232 -9.27 14.41 -20.43
CA ALA A 232 -8.70 13.12 -20.04
C ALA A 232 -9.65 11.97 -20.39
N GLU A 233 -9.10 10.75 -20.54
CA GLU A 233 -9.84 9.51 -20.81
C GLU A 233 -9.35 8.41 -19.88
N PHE A 234 -10.26 7.63 -19.30
CA PHE A 234 -9.96 6.55 -18.37
C PHE A 234 -10.78 5.31 -18.67
N ASP A 235 -10.12 4.16 -18.78
CA ASP A 235 -10.80 2.87 -18.90
C ASP A 235 -11.13 2.33 -17.50
N VAL A 236 -12.39 1.99 -17.26
CA VAL A 236 -12.89 1.47 -15.98
C VAL A 236 -13.74 0.23 -16.20
N SER A 237 -13.56 -0.77 -15.34
CA SER A 237 -14.37 -1.99 -15.30
C SER A 237 -15.34 -1.93 -14.13
N LEU A 238 -16.65 -1.98 -14.43
CA LEU A 238 -17.69 -1.89 -13.42
C LEU A 238 -18.45 -3.22 -13.33
N ALA A 239 -18.08 -4.05 -12.36
CA ALA A 239 -18.76 -5.31 -12.10
C ALA A 239 -20.17 -5.11 -11.53
N GLY A 240 -21.12 -5.98 -11.92
CA GLY A 240 -22.50 -5.93 -11.44
C GLY A 240 -22.62 -6.33 -9.97
N GLY A 241 -23.56 -5.72 -9.25
CA GLY A 241 -23.72 -5.89 -7.80
C GLY A 241 -22.73 -5.05 -6.97
N GLN A 242 -21.86 -4.26 -7.60
CA GLN A 242 -20.83 -3.49 -6.91
C GLN A 242 -21.11 -1.98 -6.91
N VAL A 243 -20.69 -1.29 -5.84
CA VAL A 243 -20.67 0.18 -5.71
C VAL A 243 -19.23 0.66 -5.86
N TYR A 244 -19.02 1.79 -6.52
CA TYR A 244 -17.71 2.43 -6.72
C TYR A 244 -17.79 3.92 -6.42
N THR A 245 -16.65 4.52 -6.04
CA THR A 245 -16.44 5.97 -6.04
C THR A 245 -15.27 6.32 -6.94
N ALA A 246 -15.49 7.20 -7.91
CA ALA A 246 -14.48 7.76 -8.80
C ALA A 246 -14.16 9.20 -8.40
N PHE A 247 -12.93 9.45 -7.97
CA PHE A 247 -12.43 10.76 -7.59
C PHE A 247 -11.64 11.37 -8.76
N ALA A 248 -12.14 12.47 -9.31
CA ALA A 248 -11.38 13.30 -10.25
C ALA A 248 -10.42 14.18 -9.43
N ALA A 249 -9.16 13.78 -9.31
CA ALA A 249 -8.17 14.39 -8.40
C ALA A 249 -6.86 14.72 -9.14
N GLY A 250 -5.93 15.38 -8.46
CA GLY A 250 -4.68 15.85 -9.08
C GLY A 250 -4.86 17.18 -9.82
N TYR A 251 -3.79 17.66 -10.45
CA TYR A 251 -3.78 18.92 -11.17
C TYR A 251 -4.04 18.74 -12.66
N LEU A 252 -4.98 19.49 -13.21
CA LEU A 252 -5.21 19.55 -14.66
C LEU A 252 -4.05 20.26 -15.39
N SER A 253 -3.42 21.24 -14.74
CA SER A 253 -2.29 22.02 -15.24
C SER A 253 -1.12 22.07 -14.24
N PRO A 254 -0.45 20.93 -13.94
CA PRO A 254 0.54 20.84 -12.85
C PRO A 254 1.74 21.80 -12.99
N ASP A 255 2.07 22.23 -14.21
CA ASP A 255 3.17 23.18 -14.45
C ASP A 255 2.94 24.57 -13.82
N ASP A 256 1.68 24.93 -13.53
CA ASP A 256 1.30 26.23 -12.95
C ASP A 256 1.01 26.16 -11.44
N GLU A 257 1.13 24.98 -10.83
CA GLU A 257 0.65 24.65 -9.48
C GLU A 257 1.78 24.39 -8.46
N PRO A 258 1.50 24.41 -7.14
CA PRO A 258 2.52 24.18 -6.12
C PRO A 258 3.01 22.73 -6.01
N GLY A 259 2.31 21.76 -6.62
CA GLY A 259 2.71 20.35 -6.75
C GLY A 259 2.67 19.88 -8.21
N ASP A 260 3.17 18.68 -8.48
CA ASP A 260 3.31 18.12 -9.84
C ASP A 260 2.44 16.87 -10.08
N THR A 261 1.54 16.53 -9.16
CA THR A 261 0.60 15.41 -9.29
C THR A 261 -0.36 15.64 -10.46
N PRO A 262 -0.29 14.84 -11.54
CA PRO A 262 -1.17 15.02 -12.69
C PRO A 262 -2.60 14.64 -12.36
N PHE A 263 -3.54 15.19 -13.13
CA PHE A 263 -4.95 14.83 -13.07
C PHE A 263 -5.17 13.34 -13.33
N ASP A 264 -5.96 12.70 -12.49
CA ASP A 264 -6.30 11.28 -12.58
C ASP A 264 -7.76 11.04 -12.13
N LEU A 265 -8.32 9.90 -12.54
CA LEU A 265 -9.62 9.40 -12.08
C LEU A 265 -9.39 8.16 -11.21
N LEU A 266 -9.30 8.39 -9.90
CA LEU A 266 -9.04 7.34 -8.92
C LEU A 266 -10.34 6.60 -8.60
N VAL A 267 -10.45 5.34 -8.99
CA VAL A 267 -11.67 4.55 -8.79
C VAL A 267 -11.49 3.56 -7.64
N SER A 268 -12.29 3.71 -6.59
CA SER A 268 -12.39 2.79 -5.45
C SER A 268 -13.68 1.99 -5.53
N GLN A 269 -13.67 0.74 -5.07
CA GLN A 269 -14.86 -0.09 -4.91
C GLN A 269 -15.35 -0.02 -3.46
N ASP A 270 -16.62 0.30 -3.25
CA ASP A 270 -17.18 0.64 -1.94
C ASP A 270 -18.00 -0.51 -1.32
N THR A 271 -18.53 -1.43 -2.12
CA THR A 271 -19.33 -2.59 -1.66
C THR A 271 -18.56 -3.66 -0.89
N ASN A 272 -17.27 -3.43 -0.70
CA ASN A 272 -16.43 -4.25 0.14
C ASN A 272 -15.93 -3.32 1.25
N GLY A 273 -16.35 -3.53 2.49
CA GLY A 273 -15.59 -3.10 3.67
C GLY A 273 -14.27 -3.86 3.75
N GLY A 274 -13.47 -3.74 2.69
CA GLY A 274 -12.38 -4.61 2.28
C GLY A 274 -11.78 -4.16 0.93
N MET A 275 -10.95 -3.13 0.88
CA MET A 275 -9.87 -3.01 -0.09
C MET A 275 -10.11 -1.83 -1.01
N MET A 276 -9.22 -0.84 -1.11
CA MET A 276 -8.70 -0.56 -2.46
C MET A 276 -8.00 -1.84 -2.90
N SER A 277 -8.75 -2.87 -3.32
CA SER A 277 -8.17 -3.99 -4.01
C SER A 277 -8.10 -3.58 -5.48
N THR A 278 -7.08 -2.82 -5.86
CA THR A 278 -6.21 -3.50 -6.82
C THR A 278 -5.71 -4.68 -6.01
N SER A 279 -6.28 -5.86 -6.27
CA SER A 279 -5.90 -7.06 -5.54
C SER A 279 -4.38 -7.10 -5.52
N PRO A 280 -3.71 -7.20 -4.36
CA PRO A 280 -2.28 -7.01 -4.32
C PRO A 280 -1.59 -8.00 -5.26
N GLY A 281 -0.44 -7.61 -5.80
CA GLY A 281 0.45 -8.57 -6.45
C GLY A 281 1.34 -9.21 -5.39
N ASN A 282 1.91 -10.36 -5.70
CA ASN A 282 2.88 -11.01 -4.83
C ASN A 282 4.25 -10.96 -5.47
N VAL A 283 5.28 -10.58 -4.72
CA VAL A 283 6.66 -10.56 -5.20
C VAL A 283 7.53 -11.40 -4.27
N ARG A 284 8.37 -12.25 -4.83
CA ARG A 284 9.45 -12.91 -4.09
C ARG A 284 10.79 -12.70 -4.77
N VAL A 285 11.87 -12.90 -4.02
CA VAL A 285 13.23 -12.76 -4.54
C VAL A 285 13.96 -14.09 -4.50
N SER A 286 14.70 -14.38 -5.57
CA SER A 286 15.62 -15.52 -5.64
C SER A 286 17.04 -15.02 -5.88
N HIS A 287 17.93 -15.27 -4.91
CA HIS A 287 19.33 -14.90 -5.05
C HIS A 287 20.11 -15.97 -5.81
N MET A 288 20.40 -15.72 -7.10
CA MET A 288 21.08 -16.67 -7.98
C MET A 288 22.39 -16.15 -8.59
N SER A 289 22.87 -14.98 -8.15
CA SER A 289 24.17 -14.43 -8.54
C SER A 289 25.30 -15.15 -7.79
N PRO A 290 26.20 -15.89 -8.45
CA PRO A 290 27.15 -16.77 -7.76
C PRO A 290 28.34 -16.05 -7.12
N ASN A 291 28.61 -14.78 -7.48
CA ASN A 291 29.71 -14.01 -6.92
C ASN A 291 29.30 -12.80 -6.08
N ALA A 292 27.99 -12.55 -5.97
CA ALA A 292 27.48 -11.55 -5.04
C ALA A 292 27.61 -12.05 -3.58
N PRO A 293 27.90 -11.15 -2.62
CA PRO A 293 27.78 -11.47 -1.21
C PRO A 293 26.31 -11.72 -0.84
N ASN A 294 26.03 -12.10 0.40
CA ASN A 294 24.66 -12.02 0.91
C ASN A 294 24.11 -10.61 0.71
N VAL A 295 22.82 -10.51 0.45
CA VAL A 295 22.17 -9.24 0.10
C VAL A 295 21.02 -8.90 1.04
N ASP A 296 20.81 -7.60 1.22
CA ASP A 296 19.56 -7.05 1.77
C ASP A 296 18.71 -6.53 0.60
N VAL A 297 17.39 -6.74 0.67
CA VAL A 297 16.43 -6.27 -0.34
C VAL A 297 15.52 -5.23 0.27
N TYR A 298 15.38 -4.13 -0.45
CA TYR A 298 14.52 -2.99 -0.11
C TYR A 298 13.41 -2.86 -1.14
N VAL A 299 12.21 -2.57 -0.68
CA VAL A 299 11.06 -2.16 -1.50
C VAL A 299 10.61 -0.81 -0.96
N ASP A 300 10.58 0.21 -1.82
CA ASP A 300 10.23 1.59 -1.47
C ASP A 300 10.96 2.07 -0.22
N GLU A 301 12.29 1.95 -0.24
CA GLU A 301 13.22 2.33 0.84
C GLU A 301 13.10 1.51 2.14
N SER A 302 12.14 0.58 2.22
CA SER A 302 11.92 -0.31 3.37
C SER A 302 12.61 -1.66 3.18
N VAL A 303 13.39 -2.09 4.17
CA VAL A 303 14.02 -3.43 4.16
C VAL A 303 12.94 -4.50 4.29
N VAL A 304 12.87 -5.41 3.31
CA VAL A 304 11.92 -6.53 3.29
C VAL A 304 12.60 -7.89 3.47
N LEU A 305 13.88 -8.01 3.10
CA LEU A 305 14.68 -9.22 3.31
C LEU A 305 16.08 -8.81 3.78
N GLU A 306 16.61 -9.53 4.77
CA GLU A 306 17.95 -9.30 5.32
C GLU A 306 18.83 -10.54 5.18
N ASP A 307 20.12 -10.33 4.90
CA ASP A 307 21.17 -11.35 4.89
C ASP A 307 20.84 -12.58 4.02
N VAL A 308 20.23 -12.36 2.85
CA VAL A 308 19.80 -13.42 1.93
C VAL A 308 21.05 -14.04 1.27
N PRO A 309 21.33 -15.35 1.45
CA PRO A 309 22.47 -15.99 0.83
C PRO A 309 22.16 -16.54 -0.57
N PHE A 310 23.20 -16.73 -1.40
CA PHE A 310 23.11 -17.41 -2.69
C PHE A 310 22.37 -18.75 -2.60
N GLY A 311 21.51 -19.01 -3.58
CA GLY A 311 20.68 -20.22 -3.67
C GLY A 311 19.36 -20.14 -2.89
N THR A 312 19.07 -19.01 -2.25
CA THR A 312 17.84 -18.83 -1.47
C THR A 312 16.74 -18.18 -2.32
N THR A 313 15.53 -18.69 -2.17
CA THR A 313 14.29 -18.06 -2.64
C THR A 313 13.46 -17.68 -1.41
N SER A 314 13.01 -16.44 -1.34
CA SER A 314 12.12 -15.97 -0.27
C SER A 314 10.71 -16.52 -0.43
N ASP A 315 9.91 -16.37 0.63
CA ASP A 315 8.45 -16.44 0.50
C ASP A 315 7.95 -15.25 -0.33
N TYR A 316 6.69 -15.35 -0.79
CA TYR A 316 5.99 -14.24 -1.42
C TYR A 316 5.69 -13.14 -0.40
N LEU A 317 5.98 -11.91 -0.81
CA LEU A 317 5.59 -10.68 -0.15
C LEU A 317 4.44 -10.07 -0.93
N GLU A 318 3.33 -9.82 -0.23
CA GLU A 318 2.19 -9.09 -0.79
C GLU A 318 2.56 -7.60 -0.92
N LEU A 319 2.40 -7.05 -2.11
CA LEU A 319 2.62 -5.64 -2.42
C LEU A 319 1.38 -5.04 -3.08
N ALA A 320 1.11 -3.76 -2.82
CA ALA A 320 0.07 -3.05 -3.54
C ALA A 320 0.33 -3.13 -5.06
N ALA A 321 -0.71 -3.08 -5.89
CA ALA A 321 -0.46 -2.97 -7.33
C ALA A 321 0.07 -1.56 -7.65
N GLY A 322 1.09 -1.47 -8.50
CA GLY A 322 1.75 -0.22 -8.86
C GLY A 322 3.24 -0.40 -9.16
N ASP A 323 3.92 0.71 -9.41
CA ASP A 323 5.36 0.75 -9.61
C ASP A 323 6.09 0.82 -8.26
N HIS A 324 6.89 -0.19 -7.95
CA HIS A 324 7.70 -0.25 -6.73
C HIS A 324 9.17 -0.05 -7.03
N THR A 325 9.88 0.70 -6.20
CA THR A 325 11.34 0.79 -6.27
C THR A 325 11.96 -0.37 -5.52
N VAL A 326 12.66 -1.26 -6.24
CA VAL A 326 13.41 -2.36 -5.64
C VAL A 326 14.89 -2.02 -5.66
N GLU A 327 15.51 -2.07 -4.47
CA GLU A 327 16.95 -1.92 -4.31
C GLU A 327 17.56 -3.16 -3.65
N ILE A 328 18.71 -3.60 -4.15
CA ILE A 328 19.47 -4.72 -3.63
C ILE A 328 20.84 -4.18 -3.22
N THR A 329 21.22 -4.42 -1.96
CA THR A 329 22.51 -3.97 -1.41
C THR A 329 23.28 -5.15 -0.81
N ALA A 330 24.58 -4.97 -0.56
CA ALA A 330 25.34 -5.94 0.21
C ALA A 330 24.86 -5.97 1.67
N ALA A 331 24.68 -7.17 2.23
CA ALA A 331 24.10 -7.35 3.56
C ALA A 331 24.86 -6.55 4.64
N GLY A 332 24.13 -5.72 5.38
CA GLY A 332 24.66 -4.85 6.42
C GLY A 332 25.50 -3.66 5.93
N ASP A 333 25.48 -3.36 4.62
CA ASP A 333 26.14 -2.22 4.00
C ASP A 333 25.24 -1.55 2.92
N PRO A 334 24.26 -0.72 3.32
CA PRO A 334 23.29 -0.11 2.41
C PRO A 334 23.93 0.86 1.40
N GLU A 335 25.16 1.31 1.63
CA GLU A 335 25.89 2.19 0.71
C GLU A 335 26.46 1.42 -0.49
N THR A 336 26.48 0.08 -0.43
CA THR A 336 26.92 -0.80 -1.50
C THR A 336 25.72 -1.36 -2.26
N SER A 337 25.04 -0.48 -2.99
CA SER A 337 23.96 -0.84 -3.91
C SER A 337 24.51 -1.60 -5.12
N VAL A 338 23.99 -2.81 -5.35
CA VAL A 338 24.32 -3.62 -6.53
C VAL A 338 23.28 -3.49 -7.63
N PHE A 339 22.06 -3.05 -7.28
CA PHE A 339 20.98 -2.74 -8.21
C PHE A 339 19.95 -1.82 -7.55
N SER A 340 19.39 -0.92 -8.35
CA SER A 340 18.20 -0.13 -8.02
C SER A 340 17.38 0.03 -9.30
N GLY A 341 16.09 -0.25 -9.23
CA GLY A 341 15.19 -0.15 -10.39
C GLY A 341 13.73 -0.27 -10.00
N THR A 342 12.86 0.10 -10.94
CA THR A 342 11.40 0.02 -10.78
C THR A 342 10.89 -1.34 -11.24
N VAL A 343 10.02 -1.94 -10.42
CA VAL A 343 9.31 -3.19 -10.70
C VAL A 343 7.81 -2.89 -10.73
N PRO A 344 7.13 -3.03 -11.90
CA PRO A 344 5.69 -2.94 -11.95
C PRO A 344 5.07 -4.19 -11.33
N VAL A 345 4.14 -4.00 -10.40
CA VAL A 345 3.36 -5.06 -9.75
C VAL A 345 1.92 -4.91 -10.21
N GLU A 346 1.45 -5.87 -11.00
CA GLU A 346 0.05 -5.94 -11.40
C GLU A 346 -0.79 -6.65 -10.34
N ALA A 347 -2.08 -6.32 -10.31
CA ALA A 347 -3.01 -6.90 -9.38
C ALA A 347 -3.22 -8.41 -9.62
N ASP A 348 -3.35 -9.21 -8.54
CA ASP A 348 -3.52 -10.67 -8.58
C ASP A 348 -2.39 -11.42 -9.32
N THR A 349 -1.23 -10.78 -9.52
CA THR A 349 -0.10 -11.37 -10.25
C THR A 349 1.04 -11.70 -9.31
N ASP A 350 1.58 -12.92 -9.45
CA ASP A 350 2.73 -13.39 -8.71
C ASP A 350 4.01 -13.17 -9.54
N TYR A 351 5.06 -12.61 -8.95
CA TYR A 351 6.35 -12.37 -9.59
C TYR A 351 7.50 -12.98 -8.78
N THR A 352 8.48 -13.51 -9.50
CA THR A 352 9.80 -13.84 -8.97
C THR A 352 10.85 -12.91 -9.56
N ILE A 353 11.50 -12.11 -8.72
CA ILE A 353 12.69 -11.34 -9.08
C ILE A 353 13.93 -12.20 -8.82
N VAL A 354 14.66 -12.55 -9.87
CA VAL A 354 15.87 -13.36 -9.78
C VAL A 354 17.09 -12.46 -9.87
N ALA A 355 17.88 -12.37 -8.81
CA ALA A 355 19.19 -11.73 -8.87
C ALA A 355 20.12 -12.63 -9.69
N ALA A 356 20.39 -12.29 -10.95
CA ALA A 356 21.13 -13.10 -11.90
C ALA A 356 22.37 -12.35 -12.44
N GLY A 357 23.34 -13.12 -12.96
CA GLY A 357 24.61 -12.58 -13.44
C GLY A 357 25.62 -12.33 -12.32
N GLU A 358 26.64 -11.54 -12.62
CA GLU A 358 27.86 -11.41 -11.83
C GLU A 358 28.25 -9.96 -11.58
N LEU A 359 28.79 -9.70 -10.38
CA LEU A 359 29.37 -8.41 -10.01
C LEU A 359 30.83 -8.32 -10.48
N GLY A 360 31.22 -7.17 -11.02
CA GLY A 360 32.60 -6.85 -11.36
C GLY A 360 32.82 -6.46 -12.82
N ASP A 361 34.04 -6.00 -13.12
CA ASP A 361 34.45 -5.66 -14.48
C ASP A 361 34.94 -6.92 -15.21
N MET A 362 34.46 -7.15 -16.46
CA MET A 362 34.86 -8.27 -17.32
C MET A 362 34.44 -9.66 -16.80
N VAL A 363 33.18 -9.77 -16.38
CA VAL A 363 32.50 -11.04 -16.06
C VAL A 363 31.85 -11.64 -17.30
N ASP A 364 31.45 -12.91 -17.25
CA ASP A 364 30.80 -13.58 -18.39
C ASP A 364 29.41 -13.00 -18.62
N GLN A 365 28.63 -12.85 -17.54
CA GLN A 365 27.30 -12.23 -17.59
C GLN A 365 27.18 -11.16 -16.51
N THR A 366 27.05 -9.89 -16.92
CA THR A 366 26.87 -8.77 -16.00
C THR A 366 25.61 -8.96 -15.15
N PHE A 367 25.68 -8.57 -13.87
CA PHE A 367 24.53 -8.56 -12.98
C PHE A 367 23.36 -7.77 -13.55
N GLU A 368 22.21 -8.44 -13.70
CA GLU A 368 20.94 -7.88 -14.16
C GLU A 368 19.81 -8.73 -13.57
N PRO A 369 18.94 -8.15 -12.72
CA PRO A 369 17.79 -8.89 -12.21
C PRO A 369 16.83 -9.30 -13.33
N LEU A 370 16.37 -10.54 -13.26
CA LEU A 370 15.37 -11.10 -14.15
C LEU A 370 14.01 -11.10 -13.44
N ILE A 371 13.06 -10.32 -13.94
CA ILE A 371 11.68 -10.29 -13.43
C ILE A 371 10.88 -11.33 -14.20
N LEU A 372 10.29 -12.29 -13.48
CA LEU A 372 9.47 -13.35 -14.06
C LEU A 372 8.06 -13.29 -13.48
N GLU A 373 7.07 -13.31 -14.36
CA GLU A 373 5.69 -13.59 -13.97
C GLU A 373 5.53 -15.09 -13.67
N ASP A 374 4.88 -15.40 -12.57
CA ASP A 374 4.69 -16.75 -12.06
C ASP A 374 3.31 -17.29 -12.42
N ASP A 375 3.24 -18.51 -12.97
CA ASP A 375 1.98 -19.20 -13.25
C ASP A 375 1.76 -20.26 -12.16
N ASN A 376 1.25 -19.78 -11.03
CA ASN A 376 0.95 -20.59 -9.84
C ASN A 376 -0.42 -21.28 -9.92
N SER A 377 -1.07 -21.29 -11.09
CA SER A 377 -2.34 -22.00 -11.24
C SER A 377 -2.15 -23.51 -11.02
N SER A 378 -3.02 -24.11 -10.19
CA SER A 378 -2.91 -25.52 -9.82
C SER A 378 -2.91 -26.43 -11.06
N PRO A 379 -1.87 -27.27 -11.28
CA PRO A 379 -1.96 -28.36 -12.23
C PRO A 379 -2.95 -29.43 -11.73
N GLY A 380 -3.24 -30.44 -12.56
CA GLY A 380 -4.08 -31.56 -12.16
C GLY A 380 -3.44 -32.41 -11.04
N GLU A 381 -4.26 -33.14 -10.27
CA GLU A 381 -3.80 -33.92 -9.10
C GLU A 381 -2.71 -34.97 -9.39
N ASP A 382 -2.58 -35.42 -10.65
CA ASP A 382 -1.58 -36.39 -11.09
C ASP A 382 -0.41 -35.74 -11.87
N THR A 383 -0.38 -34.41 -12.02
CA THR A 383 0.64 -33.66 -12.74
C THR A 383 1.28 -32.57 -11.89
N ALA A 384 2.58 -32.37 -12.06
CA ALA A 384 3.31 -31.24 -11.52
C ALA A 384 3.62 -30.26 -12.66
N ARG A 385 3.55 -28.97 -12.37
CA ARG A 385 4.05 -27.93 -13.26
C ARG A 385 5.45 -27.54 -12.81
N VAL A 386 6.37 -27.44 -13.76
CA VAL A 386 7.77 -27.07 -13.48
C VAL A 386 8.18 -25.94 -14.40
N ARG A 387 8.73 -24.88 -13.83
CA ARG A 387 9.51 -23.86 -14.54
C ARG A 387 10.98 -24.17 -14.45
N ALA A 388 11.69 -24.17 -15.57
CA ALA A 388 13.15 -24.12 -15.57
C ALA A 388 13.60 -22.70 -15.83
N VAL A 389 14.57 -22.21 -15.05
CA VAL A 389 15.20 -20.90 -15.22
C VAL A 389 16.71 -21.10 -15.25
N HIS A 390 17.38 -20.64 -16.31
CA HIS A 390 18.83 -20.79 -16.43
C HIS A 390 19.56 -19.46 -16.16
N VAL A 391 20.34 -19.43 -15.09
CA VAL A 391 21.04 -18.22 -14.59
C VAL A 391 22.50 -18.50 -14.19
N SER A 392 23.06 -19.61 -14.67
CA SER A 392 24.49 -19.91 -14.54
C SER A 392 25.26 -19.15 -15.63
N PRO A 393 26.21 -18.26 -15.26
CA PRO A 393 26.75 -17.26 -16.17
C PRO A 393 27.76 -17.81 -17.20
N ASP A 394 28.50 -18.87 -16.85
CA ASP A 394 29.55 -19.48 -17.68
C ASP A 394 29.04 -20.68 -18.50
N ALA A 395 27.81 -21.12 -18.24
CA ALA A 395 27.18 -22.23 -18.93
C ALA A 395 26.57 -21.79 -20.28
N PRO A 396 26.84 -22.51 -21.38
CA PRO A 396 26.10 -22.34 -22.62
C PRO A 396 24.66 -22.83 -22.47
N ALA A 397 23.83 -22.66 -23.50
CA ALA A 397 22.48 -23.21 -23.51
C ALA A 397 22.47 -24.72 -23.19
N VAL A 398 21.45 -25.15 -22.42
CA VAL A 398 21.32 -26.51 -21.93
C VAL A 398 19.98 -27.14 -22.30
N ASP A 399 20.01 -28.46 -22.48
CA ASP A 399 18.83 -29.31 -22.51
C ASP A 399 18.61 -29.95 -21.13
N ILE A 400 17.34 -30.09 -20.74
CA ILE A 400 16.94 -30.78 -19.51
C ILE A 400 16.14 -32.01 -19.90
N THR A 401 16.64 -33.19 -19.52
CA THR A 401 16.04 -34.48 -19.86
C THR A 401 15.77 -35.32 -18.61
N ALA A 402 14.71 -36.13 -18.62
CA ALA A 402 14.43 -37.08 -17.55
C ALA A 402 15.14 -38.42 -17.82
N SER A 403 16.10 -38.81 -16.98
CA SER A 403 16.92 -40.01 -17.19
C SER A 403 16.09 -41.31 -17.26
N SER A 404 15.01 -41.37 -16.47
CA SER A 404 14.17 -42.57 -16.34
C SER A 404 13.33 -42.86 -17.60
N THR A 405 12.90 -41.82 -18.33
CA THR A 405 12.05 -41.95 -19.53
C THR A 405 12.80 -41.64 -20.83
N GLY A 406 13.86 -40.84 -20.76
CA GLY A 406 14.57 -40.27 -21.91
C GLY A 406 13.86 -39.07 -22.54
N ASP A 407 12.80 -38.55 -21.91
CA ASP A 407 12.06 -37.41 -22.43
C ASP A 407 12.84 -36.12 -22.24
N THR A 408 12.81 -35.25 -23.26
CA THR A 408 13.27 -33.86 -23.14
C THR A 408 12.15 -33.02 -22.53
N LEU A 409 12.45 -32.39 -21.40
CA LEU A 409 11.53 -31.50 -20.70
C LEU A 409 11.70 -30.06 -21.16
N PHE A 410 12.95 -29.63 -21.36
CA PHE A 410 13.32 -28.32 -21.87
C PHE A 410 14.45 -28.45 -22.89
N ASN A 411 14.40 -27.65 -23.96
CA ASN A 411 15.32 -27.71 -25.09
C ASN A 411 15.98 -26.34 -25.28
N GLY A 412 17.31 -26.30 -25.30
CA GLY A 412 18.10 -25.10 -25.62
C GLY A 412 17.82 -23.91 -24.71
N VAL A 413 17.66 -24.14 -23.40
CA VAL A 413 17.46 -23.05 -22.42
C VAL A 413 18.80 -22.32 -22.26
N GLY A 414 18.91 -21.10 -22.77
CA GLY A 414 20.07 -20.23 -22.60
C GLY A 414 20.01 -19.39 -21.32
N PHE A 415 21.07 -18.66 -21.00
CA PHE A 415 21.08 -17.71 -19.87
C PHE A 415 19.87 -16.76 -19.95
N SER A 416 19.28 -16.48 -18.78
CA SER A 416 18.00 -15.79 -18.56
C SER A 416 16.79 -16.42 -19.25
N GLY A 417 16.95 -17.60 -19.85
CA GLY A 417 15.87 -18.39 -20.43
C GLY A 417 14.99 -19.00 -19.35
N SER A 418 13.68 -18.93 -19.56
CA SER A 418 12.66 -19.45 -18.66
C SER A 418 11.52 -20.09 -19.44
N GLY A 419 10.89 -21.12 -18.87
CA GLY A 419 9.68 -21.72 -19.45
C GLY A 419 9.06 -22.77 -18.56
N TYR A 420 7.77 -23.03 -18.77
CA TYR A 420 7.00 -24.04 -18.04
C TYR A 420 6.79 -25.31 -18.86
N THR A 421 6.71 -26.44 -18.16
CA THR A 421 6.21 -27.71 -18.69
C THR A 421 5.44 -28.44 -17.60
N GLU A 422 4.50 -29.31 -18.00
CA GLU A 422 3.79 -30.19 -17.07
C GLU A 422 4.28 -31.63 -17.24
N VAL A 423 4.57 -32.27 -16.11
CA VAL A 423 5.05 -33.65 -16.05
C VAL A 423 4.19 -34.49 -15.10
N PRO A 424 4.10 -35.81 -15.29
CA PRO A 424 3.46 -36.69 -14.30
C PRO A 424 4.11 -36.54 -12.92
N ALA A 425 3.31 -36.64 -11.84
CA ALA A 425 3.85 -36.66 -10.49
C ALA A 425 4.74 -37.89 -10.27
N ASN A 426 6.02 -37.69 -9.95
CA ASN A 426 7.00 -38.76 -9.74
C ASN A 426 8.33 -38.26 -9.16
N ASP A 427 9.21 -39.20 -8.84
CA ASP A 427 10.64 -38.94 -8.66
C ASP A 427 11.36 -38.95 -10.03
N TYR A 428 12.14 -37.91 -10.29
CA TYR A 428 12.89 -37.71 -11.52
C TYR A 428 14.39 -37.56 -11.22
N THR A 429 15.23 -38.19 -12.03
CA THR A 429 16.63 -37.78 -12.17
C THR A 429 16.73 -36.90 -13.41
N LEU A 430 16.82 -35.59 -13.21
CA LEU A 430 17.00 -34.61 -14.28
C LEU A 430 18.46 -34.61 -14.70
N GLN A 431 18.70 -34.68 -16.01
CA GLN A 431 20.03 -34.58 -16.59
C GLN A 431 20.13 -33.27 -17.36
N ILE A 432 21.08 -32.43 -16.95
CA ILE A 432 21.46 -31.21 -17.65
C ILE A 432 22.50 -31.59 -18.68
N ARG A 433 22.23 -31.24 -19.94
CA ARG A 433 23.07 -31.60 -21.09
C ARG A 433 23.45 -30.34 -21.86
N GLY A 434 24.61 -30.36 -22.50
CA GLY A 434 24.91 -29.32 -23.49
C GLY A 434 23.90 -29.36 -24.65
N ASP A 435 23.40 -28.20 -25.07
CA ASP A 435 22.42 -28.07 -26.15
C ASP A 435 22.90 -28.67 -27.47
N THR A 436 22.07 -29.52 -28.06
CA THR A 436 22.28 -30.13 -29.38
C THR A 436 20.95 -30.30 -30.11
N GLU A 437 20.96 -30.32 -31.45
CA GLU A 437 19.73 -30.52 -32.24
C GLU A 437 18.94 -31.80 -31.91
N SER A 438 19.58 -32.80 -31.27
CA SER A 438 18.98 -34.09 -30.89
C SER A 438 18.81 -34.27 -29.39
N ASN A 439 19.09 -33.25 -28.59
CA ASN A 439 19.05 -33.26 -27.12
C ASN A 439 19.87 -34.40 -26.48
N ASP A 440 20.95 -34.82 -27.14
CA ASP A 440 21.79 -35.97 -26.77
C ASP A 440 23.23 -35.57 -26.44
N GLY A 441 23.45 -34.28 -26.15
CA GLY A 441 24.71 -33.75 -25.64
C GLY A 441 25.21 -34.44 -24.37
N GLU A 442 26.48 -34.20 -24.06
CA GLU A 442 27.12 -34.70 -22.85
C GLU A 442 26.34 -34.23 -21.61
N VAL A 443 26.10 -35.16 -20.68
CA VAL A 443 25.50 -34.84 -19.38
C VAL A 443 26.57 -34.12 -18.56
N VAL A 444 26.30 -32.87 -18.21
CA VAL A 444 27.21 -32.03 -17.43
C VAL A 444 26.87 -32.05 -15.93
N ALA A 445 25.61 -32.31 -15.58
CA ALA A 445 25.14 -32.49 -14.22
C ALA A 445 23.87 -33.35 -14.19
N ASP A 446 23.59 -34.00 -13.05
CA ASP A 446 22.34 -34.69 -12.79
C ASP A 446 21.83 -34.41 -11.37
N PHE A 447 20.50 -34.30 -11.24
CA PHE A 447 19.83 -33.93 -10.00
C PHE A 447 18.58 -34.79 -9.79
N ASP A 448 18.44 -35.34 -8.59
CA ASP A 448 17.22 -36.05 -8.19
C ASP A 448 16.20 -35.05 -7.60
N VAL A 449 14.99 -35.04 -8.16
CA VAL A 449 13.87 -34.18 -7.72
C VAL A 449 12.61 -35.01 -7.52
N SER A 450 11.81 -34.66 -6.51
CA SER A 450 10.50 -35.27 -6.25
C SER A 450 9.42 -34.25 -6.58
N LEU A 451 8.60 -34.55 -7.59
CA LEU A 451 7.55 -33.66 -8.08
C LEU A 451 6.19 -34.24 -7.71
N ASN A 452 5.48 -33.55 -6.81
CA ASN A 452 4.16 -33.96 -6.36
C ASN A 452 3.07 -33.38 -7.28
N GLY A 453 1.99 -34.15 -7.46
CA GLY A 453 0.87 -33.70 -8.27
C GLY A 453 0.09 -32.55 -7.62
N GLY A 454 -0.50 -31.68 -8.43
CA GLY A 454 -1.18 -30.46 -7.98
C GLY A 454 -0.25 -29.31 -7.59
N GLN A 455 1.08 -29.50 -7.64
CA GLN A 455 2.05 -28.49 -7.23
C GLN A 455 2.76 -27.84 -8.42
N VAL A 456 3.12 -26.57 -8.24
CA VAL A 456 4.00 -25.81 -9.15
C VAL A 456 5.40 -25.73 -8.54
N TYR A 457 6.43 -25.79 -9.36
CA TYR A 457 7.83 -25.70 -8.95
C TYR A 457 8.62 -24.79 -9.87
N THR A 458 9.56 -24.04 -9.32
CA THR A 458 10.59 -23.35 -10.09
C THR A 458 11.96 -23.94 -9.78
N ALA A 459 12.71 -24.31 -10.82
CA ALA A 459 14.05 -24.86 -10.74
C ALA A 459 15.07 -23.92 -11.40
N PHE A 460 15.98 -23.36 -10.61
CA PHE A 460 17.04 -22.47 -11.06
C PHE A 460 18.33 -23.24 -11.28
N ALA A 461 18.82 -23.27 -12.52
CA ALA A 461 20.16 -23.74 -12.85
C ALA A 461 21.15 -22.57 -12.67
N ALA A 462 21.87 -22.55 -11.55
CA ALA A 462 22.72 -21.45 -11.10
C ALA A 462 24.09 -21.94 -10.62
N GLY A 463 25.02 -21.02 -10.34
CA GLY A 463 26.42 -21.37 -10.05
C GLY A 463 27.27 -21.47 -11.31
N TYR A 464 28.53 -21.87 -11.15
CA TYR A 464 29.48 -21.98 -12.26
C TYR A 464 29.65 -23.43 -12.71
N LEU A 465 29.56 -23.67 -14.02
CA LEU A 465 29.86 -24.96 -14.62
C LEU A 465 31.35 -25.30 -14.50
N SER A 466 32.23 -24.30 -14.51
CA SER A 466 33.69 -24.41 -14.39
C SER A 466 34.24 -23.52 -13.25
N PRO A 467 33.90 -23.80 -11.97
CA PRO A 467 34.16 -22.88 -10.84
C PRO A 467 35.66 -22.61 -10.58
N ASP A 468 36.56 -23.50 -11.01
CA ASP A 468 38.01 -23.32 -10.88
C ASP A 468 38.56 -22.14 -11.70
N ASP A 469 37.84 -21.68 -12.72
CA ASP A 469 38.23 -20.58 -13.61
C ASP A 469 37.55 -19.24 -13.26
N GLU A 470 36.71 -19.22 -12.21
CA GLU A 470 35.78 -18.13 -11.90
C GLU A 470 36.15 -17.32 -10.64
N PRO A 471 35.57 -16.12 -10.42
CA PRO A 471 35.86 -15.27 -9.26
C PRO A 471 35.54 -15.91 -7.90
N GLN A 472 34.62 -16.88 -7.87
CA GLN A 472 34.23 -17.63 -6.67
C GLN A 472 34.08 -19.12 -6.98
N ASP A 473 34.40 -19.96 -6.00
CA ASP A 473 34.26 -21.42 -6.08
C ASP A 473 32.83 -21.85 -5.72
N VAL A 474 31.87 -21.45 -6.57
CA VAL A 474 30.44 -21.79 -6.45
C VAL A 474 30.07 -22.73 -7.58
N ALA A 475 29.96 -24.03 -7.28
CA ALA A 475 29.64 -25.04 -8.27
C ALA A 475 28.21 -24.90 -8.81
N PHE A 476 28.03 -25.31 -10.07
CA PHE A 476 26.74 -25.45 -10.71
C PHE A 476 25.81 -26.37 -9.92
N ASP A 477 24.61 -25.88 -9.61
CA ASP A 477 23.60 -26.61 -8.84
C ASP A 477 22.19 -26.29 -9.37
N LEU A 478 21.21 -27.09 -8.95
CA LEU A 478 19.79 -26.91 -9.27
C LEU A 478 19.01 -26.56 -8.00
N PHE A 479 18.66 -25.29 -7.85
CA PHE A 479 17.85 -24.81 -6.73
C PHE A 479 16.37 -24.96 -7.07
N VAL A 480 15.70 -25.91 -6.43
CA VAL A 480 14.27 -26.18 -6.66
C VAL A 480 13.45 -25.62 -5.52
N THR A 481 12.54 -24.71 -5.84
CA THR A 481 11.51 -24.21 -4.93
C THR A 481 10.13 -24.70 -5.35
N GLN A 482 9.25 -24.89 -4.38
CA GLN A 482 7.85 -25.17 -4.62
C GLN A 482 7.10 -23.84 -4.59
N ASP A 483 6.35 -23.57 -5.65
CA ASP A 483 5.61 -22.33 -5.79
C ASP A 483 4.23 -22.57 -5.18
N THR A 484 4.04 -22.09 -3.95
CA THR A 484 2.74 -22.09 -3.28
C THR A 484 2.39 -20.68 -2.88
N SER A 485 1.33 -20.13 -3.47
CA SER A 485 0.55 -19.10 -2.80
C SER A 485 -0.28 -19.81 -1.73
N GLU A 486 0.09 -19.70 -0.45
CA GLU A 486 -0.84 -20.09 0.60
C GLU A 486 -1.98 -19.08 0.61
N MET A 487 -3.01 -19.30 -0.20
CA MET A 487 -4.33 -18.78 0.14
C MET A 487 -4.85 -19.60 1.32
N SER A 488 -4.49 -19.19 2.53
CA SER A 488 -5.13 -19.68 3.74
C SER A 488 -6.60 -19.28 3.71
N ASN A 489 -7.44 -20.24 3.31
CA ASN A 489 -8.91 -20.20 3.34
C ASN A 489 -9.48 -19.92 4.73
#